data_AF-A0A382TRG6-F1
#
_entry.id   AF-A0A382TRG6-F1
#
_cell.length_a   1.000
_cell.length_b   1.000
_cell.length_c   1.000
_cell.angle_alpha   90.00
_cell.angle_beta   90.00
_cell.angle_gamma   90.00
#
_symmetry.space_group_name_H-M   'P 1'
#
loop_
_entity.id
_entity.type
_entity.pdbx_description
1 polymer ?
#
loop_
_entity_poly.entity_id
_entity_poly.type
_entity_poly.pdbx_seq_one_letter_code
_entity_poly.pdbx_strand_id
1 'polypeptide(L)'
;MVTVGLGVLMFTFVIVSLVFVLLAARRSLVATGDVTIVINDDPNNTLQTVAGGTLLGTLATNKIFIPSACGGKGTCGVCTVKVNDGGGAILPTELSHVSRGEAREGVRLSCQVKVKQDMKIEVPPEVFSVQKWTCKVRSNHNVATFIKELVLELPVGENVPFRAGGYIQIECPPGVVPYRDFQIEDEYRTDWDKFDLWRYTSTVEEPVVRAYSMANYPEEKGVITLNVRIA
;
A
#
# COMPACT_ATOMS: atom_id res chain seq x y z
N MET A 1 50.58 10.71 -32.61
CA MET A 1 49.51 9.72 -32.34
C MET A 1 49.77 8.90 -31.08
N VAL A 2 50.98 8.33 -30.89
CA VAL A 2 51.32 7.53 -29.69
C VAL A 2 51.23 8.31 -28.37
N THR A 3 51.72 9.55 -28.32
CA THR A 3 51.68 10.41 -27.12
C THR A 3 50.25 10.78 -26.71
N VAL A 4 49.38 11.09 -27.68
CA VAL A 4 47.96 11.37 -27.45
C VAL A 4 47.24 10.11 -26.97
N GLY A 5 47.52 8.95 -27.58
CA GLY A 5 46.96 7.66 -27.16
C GLY A 5 47.31 7.28 -25.72
N LEU A 6 48.59 7.43 -25.34
CA LEU A 6 49.06 7.19 -23.96
C LEU A 6 48.41 8.13 -22.95
N GLY A 7 48.25 9.41 -23.29
CA GLY A 7 47.58 10.39 -22.44
C GLY A 7 46.10 10.06 -22.19
N VAL A 8 45.36 9.70 -23.24
CA VAL A 8 43.95 9.29 -23.12
C VAL A 8 43.82 8.01 -22.28
N LEU A 9 44.72 7.04 -22.46
CA LEU A 9 44.70 5.77 -21.74
C LEU A 9 44.99 5.96 -20.24
N MET A 10 46.00 6.76 -19.90
CA MET A 10 46.29 7.12 -18.51
C MET A 10 45.11 7.85 -17.85
N PHE A 11 44.52 8.84 -18.52
CA PHE A 11 43.40 9.60 -17.96
C PHE A 11 42.18 8.72 -17.73
N THR A 12 41.87 7.84 -18.69
CA THR A 12 40.77 6.86 -18.58
C THR A 12 41.04 5.89 -17.43
N PHE A 13 42.27 5.39 -17.29
CA PHE A 13 42.64 4.50 -16.20
C PHE A 13 42.46 5.16 -14.82
N VAL A 14 42.87 6.42 -14.66
CA VAL A 14 42.71 7.16 -13.40
C VAL A 14 41.22 7.33 -13.05
N ILE A 15 40.37 7.69 -14.02
CA ILE A 15 38.93 7.84 -13.79
C ILE A 15 38.30 6.49 -13.43
N VAL A 16 38.60 5.43 -14.17
CA VAL A 16 38.05 4.09 -13.91
C VAL A 16 38.51 3.58 -12.55
N SER A 17 39.79 3.75 -12.20
CA SER A 17 40.33 3.43 -10.88
C SER A 17 39.57 4.15 -9.77
N LEU A 18 39.35 5.47 -9.92
CA LEU A 18 38.59 6.25 -8.95
C LEU A 18 37.15 5.75 -8.80
N VAL A 19 36.48 5.40 -9.91
CA VAL A 19 35.13 4.80 -9.89
C VAL A 19 35.13 3.47 -9.13
N PHE A 20 36.13 2.60 -9.34
CA PHE A 20 36.26 1.34 -8.61
C PHE A 20 36.46 1.55 -7.11
N VAL A 21 37.29 2.51 -6.70
CA VAL A 21 37.48 2.86 -5.28
C VAL A 21 36.18 3.35 -4.67
N LEU A 22 35.43 4.20 -5.36
CA LEU A 22 34.12 4.68 -4.89
C LEU A 22 33.09 3.54 -4.76
N LEU A 23 33.06 2.61 -5.73
CA LEU A 23 32.18 1.45 -5.67
C LEU A 23 32.54 0.49 -4.52
N ALA A 24 33.83 0.27 -4.27
CA ALA A 24 34.30 -0.56 -3.15
C ALA A 24 33.95 0.09 -1.80
N ALA A 25 34.15 1.40 -1.66
CA ALA A 25 33.75 2.15 -0.46
C ALA A 25 32.23 2.07 -0.24
N ARG A 26 31.43 2.24 -1.30
CA ARG A 26 29.97 2.12 -1.23
C ARG A 26 29.52 0.74 -0.73
N ARG A 27 30.15 -0.34 -1.19
CA ARG A 27 29.82 -1.71 -0.79
C ARG A 27 30.04 -1.96 0.72
N SER A 28 31.04 -1.31 1.31
CA SER A 28 31.34 -1.47 2.74
C SER A 28 30.50 -0.54 3.63
N LEU A 29 30.23 0.68 3.16
CA LEU A 29 29.55 1.72 3.94
C LEU A 29 28.02 1.67 3.84
N VAL A 30 27.46 1.00 2.82
CA VAL A 30 26.02 0.86 2.65
C VAL A 30 25.67 -0.60 2.89
N ALA A 31 24.91 -0.86 3.96
CA ALA A 31 24.32 -2.16 4.22
C ALA A 31 23.40 -2.55 3.05
N THR A 32 23.89 -3.41 2.18
CA THR A 32 23.12 -4.06 1.09
C THR A 32 22.79 -5.51 1.44
N GLY A 33 22.93 -5.89 2.71
CA GLY A 33 22.56 -7.20 3.23
C GLY A 33 21.09 -7.28 3.64
N ASP A 34 20.66 -8.49 3.96
CA ASP A 34 19.37 -8.72 4.60
C ASP A 34 19.31 -7.99 5.94
N VAL A 35 18.20 -7.31 6.18
CA VAL A 35 17.93 -6.59 7.42
C VAL A 35 16.85 -7.30 8.20
N THR A 36 16.96 -7.23 9.52
CA THR A 36 16.05 -7.88 10.44
C THR A 36 15.08 -6.87 11.03
N ILE A 37 13.79 -7.15 10.90
CA ILE A 37 12.70 -6.39 11.53
C ILE A 37 12.16 -7.22 12.69
N VAL A 38 12.33 -6.75 13.92
CA VAL A 38 11.74 -7.37 15.11
C VAL A 38 10.38 -6.72 15.37
N ILE A 39 9.33 -7.53 15.49
CA ILE A 39 7.95 -7.05 15.68
C ILE A 39 7.50 -7.41 17.10
N ASN A 40 6.99 -6.42 17.85
CA ASN A 40 6.44 -6.58 19.20
C ASN A 40 7.41 -7.25 20.21
N ASP A 41 8.72 -7.07 20.01
CA ASP A 41 9.79 -7.71 20.81
C ASP A 41 9.69 -9.25 20.94
N ASP A 42 8.99 -9.90 20.00
CA ASP A 42 8.85 -11.36 19.95
C ASP A 42 9.92 -11.97 19.03
N PRO A 43 10.85 -12.80 19.55
CA PRO A 43 11.88 -13.45 18.75
C PRO A 43 11.33 -14.39 17.66
N ASN A 44 10.09 -14.88 17.81
CA ASN A 44 9.46 -15.75 16.80
C ASN A 44 8.84 -14.96 15.64
N ASN A 45 8.63 -13.65 15.80
CA ASN A 45 8.03 -12.76 14.81
C ASN A 45 9.07 -11.80 14.21
N THR A 46 10.29 -12.30 13.99
CA THR A 46 11.34 -11.57 13.27
C THR A 46 11.24 -11.81 11.77
N LEU A 47 11.25 -10.73 10.99
CA LEU A 47 11.28 -10.79 9.53
C LEU A 47 12.68 -10.50 9.01
N GLN A 48 13.18 -11.32 8.10
CA GLN A 48 14.35 -11.00 7.30
C GLN A 48 13.93 -10.55 5.90
N THR A 49 14.46 -9.42 5.47
CA THR A 49 14.04 -8.79 4.22
C THR A 49 15.16 -7.96 3.60
N VAL A 50 15.02 -7.67 2.31
CA VAL A 50 15.99 -6.87 1.57
C VAL A 50 15.81 -5.38 1.88
N ALA A 51 16.91 -4.69 2.15
CA ALA A 51 16.90 -3.25 2.35
C ALA A 51 16.45 -2.48 1.10
N GLY A 52 15.71 -1.38 1.29
CA GLY A 52 15.34 -0.41 0.25
C GLY A 52 13.83 -0.14 0.12
N GLY A 53 12.99 -1.09 0.55
CA GLY A 53 11.54 -0.98 0.54
C GLY A 53 10.98 0.05 1.53
N THR A 54 9.68 0.35 1.40
CA THR A 54 8.92 1.01 2.48
C THR A 54 8.53 -0.02 3.52
N LEU A 55 8.41 0.38 4.78
CA LEU A 55 8.01 -0.53 5.85
C LEU A 55 6.62 -1.13 5.59
N LEU A 56 5.67 -0.33 5.04
CA LEU A 56 4.36 -0.83 4.62
C LEU A 56 4.47 -1.95 3.57
N GLY A 57 5.29 -1.74 2.52
CA GLY A 57 5.44 -2.73 1.45
C GLY A 57 6.12 -4.00 1.95
N THR A 58 7.20 -3.85 2.72
CA THR A 58 7.95 -4.96 3.32
C THR A 58 7.06 -5.81 4.23
N LEU A 59 6.22 -5.19 5.07
CA LEU A 59 5.29 -5.92 5.94
C LEU A 59 4.20 -6.63 5.12
N ALA A 60 3.65 -5.97 4.09
CA ALA A 60 2.66 -6.58 3.21
C ALA A 60 3.20 -7.81 2.46
N THR A 61 4.45 -7.78 1.97
CA THR A 61 5.11 -8.95 1.35
C THR A 61 5.24 -10.12 2.33
N ASN A 62 5.39 -9.84 3.62
CA ASN A 62 5.44 -10.83 4.69
C ASN A 62 4.07 -11.16 5.30
N LYS A 63 2.98 -10.81 4.61
CA LYS A 63 1.58 -11.07 5.02
C LYS A 63 1.15 -10.34 6.31
N ILE A 64 1.81 -9.24 6.65
CA ILE A 64 1.43 -8.34 7.75
C ILE A 64 0.83 -7.07 7.14
N PHE A 65 -0.49 -6.94 7.20
CA PHE A 65 -1.22 -5.93 6.45
C PHE A 65 -1.59 -4.73 7.31
N ILE A 66 -0.73 -3.72 7.34
CA ILE A 66 -1.05 -2.47 8.02
C ILE A 66 -2.16 -1.72 7.25
N PRO A 67 -3.16 -1.18 7.95
CA PRO A 67 -4.21 -0.39 7.33
C PRO A 67 -3.65 0.79 6.51
N SER A 68 -4.05 0.88 5.24
CA SER A 68 -3.60 1.96 4.34
C SER A 68 -4.70 2.34 3.35
N ALA A 69 -5.32 3.50 3.53
CA ALA A 69 -6.36 3.97 2.61
C ALA A 69 -5.80 4.56 1.30
N CYS A 70 -4.61 5.16 1.34
CA CYS A 70 -4.02 5.87 0.20
C CYS A 70 -3.05 5.04 -0.66
N GLY A 71 -2.85 3.75 -0.35
CA GLY A 71 -1.88 2.91 -1.06
C GLY A 71 -0.42 3.32 -0.86
N GLY A 72 -0.10 3.97 0.26
CA GLY A 72 1.27 4.33 0.62
C GLY A 72 1.76 5.70 0.14
N LYS A 73 0.85 6.58 -0.30
CA LYS A 73 1.16 7.95 -0.73
C LYS A 73 1.44 8.94 0.42
N GLY A 74 1.27 8.53 1.68
CA GLY A 74 1.53 9.37 2.84
C GLY A 74 0.47 10.44 3.12
N THR A 75 -0.72 10.34 2.53
CA THR A 75 -1.76 11.38 2.63
C THR A 75 -2.93 11.05 3.56
N CYS A 76 -3.09 9.78 3.95
CA CYS A 76 -4.24 9.34 4.77
C CYS A 76 -3.96 9.28 6.28
N GLY A 77 -2.70 9.21 6.70
CA GLY A 77 -2.34 9.07 8.12
C GLY A 77 -2.75 7.76 8.81
N VAL A 78 -3.34 6.79 8.11
CA VAL A 78 -3.88 5.56 8.74
C VAL A 78 -2.80 4.49 8.98
N CYS A 79 -1.70 4.53 8.25
CA CYS A 79 -0.64 3.51 8.33
C CYS A 79 0.33 3.75 9.49
N THR A 80 -0.18 4.11 10.66
CA THR A 80 0.62 4.40 11.84
C THR A 80 1.22 3.12 12.42
N VAL A 81 2.49 3.20 12.74
CA VAL A 81 3.26 2.16 13.43
C VAL A 81 4.19 2.83 14.41
N LYS A 82 4.56 2.13 15.46
CA LYS A 82 5.56 2.62 16.39
C LYS A 82 6.89 1.97 16.05
N VAL A 83 7.91 2.80 15.87
CA VAL A 83 9.27 2.38 15.50
C VAL A 83 10.18 2.75 16.66
N ASN A 84 10.58 1.74 17.43
CA ASN A 84 11.43 1.89 18.60
C ASN A 84 12.90 2.09 18.20
N ASP A 85 13.33 1.43 17.12
CA ASP A 85 14.69 1.55 16.59
C ASP A 85 14.73 1.37 15.07
N GLY A 86 15.74 1.95 14.41
CA GLY A 86 16.02 1.73 12.99
C GLY A 86 15.17 2.54 11.99
N GLY A 87 14.25 3.41 12.44
CA GLY A 87 13.33 4.17 11.58
C GLY A 87 13.86 5.48 10.97
N GLY A 88 15.05 5.94 11.37
CA GLY A 88 15.63 7.21 10.93
C GLY A 88 14.85 8.45 11.37
N ALA A 89 15.18 9.62 10.81
CA ALA A 89 14.53 10.89 11.15
C ALA A 89 13.11 10.99 10.58
N ILE A 90 12.23 11.71 11.28
CA ILE A 90 10.84 11.96 10.84
C ILE A 90 10.81 12.84 9.59
N LEU A 91 10.08 12.39 8.58
CA LEU A 91 9.97 13.12 7.32
C LEU A 91 8.89 14.22 7.44
N PRO A 92 9.02 15.34 6.69
CA PRO A 92 8.00 16.39 6.67
C PRO A 92 6.60 15.90 6.25
N THR A 93 6.54 14.86 5.41
CA THR A 93 5.28 14.22 4.98
C THR A 93 4.58 13.47 6.12
N GLU A 94 5.30 13.09 7.17
CA GLU A 94 4.73 12.45 8.35
C GLU A 94 4.22 13.48 9.36
N LEU A 95 4.86 14.65 9.45
CA LEU A 95 4.53 15.70 10.42
C LEU A 95 3.13 16.30 10.25
N SER A 96 2.48 16.13 9.09
CA SER A 96 1.10 16.53 8.88
C SER A 96 0.09 15.61 9.57
N HIS A 97 0.50 14.38 9.89
CA HIS A 97 -0.37 13.34 10.48
C HIS A 97 0.10 12.88 11.86
N VAL A 98 1.38 13.04 12.19
CA VAL A 98 1.98 12.63 13.45
C VAL A 98 2.24 13.86 14.30
N SER A 99 1.62 13.91 15.48
CA SER A 99 1.84 14.98 16.45
C SER A 99 3.24 14.90 17.09
N ARG A 100 3.68 15.99 17.72
CA ARG A 100 4.97 16.01 18.42
C ARG A 100 5.04 15.02 19.60
N GLY A 101 3.92 14.70 20.23
CA GLY A 101 3.85 13.71 21.31
C GLY A 101 4.07 12.30 20.76
N GLU A 102 3.28 11.94 19.74
CA GLU A 102 3.39 10.65 19.04
C GLU A 102 4.79 10.44 18.43
N ALA A 103 5.38 11.48 17.85
CA ALA A 103 6.75 11.39 17.31
C ALA A 103 7.80 11.09 18.39
N ARG A 104 7.62 11.55 19.64
CA ARG A 104 8.50 11.21 20.77
C ARG A 104 8.34 9.77 21.22
N GLU A 105 7.15 9.21 21.07
CA GLU A 105 6.84 7.81 21.34
C GLU A 105 7.27 6.88 20.20
N GLY A 106 7.81 7.43 19.10
CA GLY A 106 8.29 6.67 17.96
C GLY A 106 7.20 6.35 16.93
N VAL A 107 6.02 6.99 16.99
CA VAL A 107 4.97 6.81 15.99
C VAL A 107 5.41 7.39 14.65
N ARG A 108 5.26 6.60 13.58
CA ARG A 108 5.67 6.89 12.21
C ARG A 108 4.63 6.38 11.21
N LEU A 109 4.70 6.89 9.98
CA LEU A 109 3.90 6.35 8.89
C LEU A 109 4.69 5.24 8.18
N SER A 110 4.24 3.99 8.31
CA SER A 110 4.93 2.83 7.72
C SER A 110 5.14 2.95 6.21
N CYS A 111 4.26 3.66 5.50
CA CYS A 111 4.45 3.89 4.07
C CYS A 111 5.60 4.84 3.70
N GLN A 112 6.00 5.72 4.62
CA GLN A 112 7.07 6.70 4.39
C GLN A 112 8.41 6.25 4.97
N VAL A 113 8.40 5.41 6.01
CA VAL A 113 9.61 4.82 6.61
C VAL A 113 10.27 3.87 5.60
N LYS A 114 11.57 4.08 5.34
CA LYS A 114 12.39 3.21 4.48
C LYS A 114 13.16 2.21 5.33
N VAL A 115 13.06 0.94 4.95
CA VAL A 115 13.76 -0.17 5.60
C VAL A 115 15.19 -0.20 5.06
N LYS A 116 16.16 0.34 5.80
CA LYS A 116 17.58 0.43 5.37
C LYS A 116 18.57 -0.30 6.27
N GLN A 117 18.15 -0.59 7.49
CA GLN A 117 18.93 -1.20 8.56
C GLN A 117 17.95 -1.96 9.46
N ASP A 118 18.50 -2.76 10.37
CA ASP A 118 17.71 -3.48 11.35
C ASP A 118 16.82 -2.51 12.15
N MET A 119 15.59 -2.97 12.43
CA MET A 119 14.59 -2.12 13.06
C MET A 119 13.71 -2.90 14.03
N LYS A 120 13.22 -2.18 15.04
CA LYS A 120 12.27 -2.70 16.02
C LYS A 120 10.99 -1.92 15.91
N ILE A 121 9.90 -2.63 15.66
CA ILE A 121 8.58 -2.02 15.47
C ILE A 121 7.55 -2.65 16.40
N GLU A 122 6.53 -1.88 16.72
CA GLU A 122 5.36 -2.31 17.48
C GLU A 122 4.12 -2.08 16.60
N VAL A 123 3.34 -3.14 16.41
CA VAL A 123 2.12 -3.14 15.59
C VAL A 123 0.97 -3.78 16.37
N PRO A 124 -0.27 -3.29 16.21
CA PRO A 124 -1.43 -3.88 16.87
C PRO A 124 -1.59 -5.37 16.51
N PRO A 125 -1.96 -6.25 17.46
CA PRO A 125 -2.14 -7.69 17.22
C PRO A 125 -3.17 -8.00 16.11
N GLU A 126 -4.13 -7.11 15.92
CA GLU A 126 -5.19 -7.22 14.90
C GLU A 126 -4.63 -7.31 13.47
N VAL A 127 -3.47 -6.69 13.22
CA VAL A 127 -2.79 -6.66 11.92
C VAL A 127 -2.36 -8.06 11.46
N PHE A 128 -2.09 -8.97 12.39
CA PHE A 128 -1.73 -10.36 12.08
C PHE A 128 -2.94 -11.21 11.67
N SER A 129 -4.17 -10.72 11.89
CA SER A 129 -5.41 -11.45 11.60
C SER A 129 -6.06 -11.05 10.28
N VAL A 130 -5.40 -10.19 9.48
CA VAL A 130 -5.94 -9.72 8.20
C VAL A 130 -5.85 -10.84 7.17
N GLN A 131 -6.98 -11.17 6.54
CA GLN A 131 -7.09 -12.21 5.52
C GLN A 131 -7.51 -11.61 4.18
N LYS A 132 -7.18 -12.32 3.09
CA LYS A 132 -7.58 -11.97 1.73
C LYS A 132 -8.63 -12.98 1.27
N TRP A 133 -9.78 -12.48 0.85
CA TRP A 133 -10.88 -13.30 0.33
C TRP A 133 -11.11 -13.02 -1.15
N THR A 134 -11.41 -14.07 -1.90
CA THR A 134 -11.99 -13.96 -3.24
C THR A 134 -13.49 -14.14 -3.11
N CYS A 135 -14.24 -13.07 -3.29
CA CYS A 135 -15.69 -13.07 -3.10
C CYS A 135 -16.42 -13.19 -4.44
N LYS A 136 -17.67 -13.66 -4.40
CA LYS A 136 -18.57 -13.69 -5.56
C LYS A 136 -19.52 -12.49 -5.50
N VAL A 137 -19.73 -11.80 -6.62
CA VAL A 137 -20.75 -10.74 -6.68
C VAL A 137 -22.13 -11.37 -6.61
N ARG A 138 -22.90 -11.02 -5.57
CA ARG A 138 -24.30 -11.41 -5.40
C ARG A 138 -25.24 -10.44 -6.10
N SER A 139 -25.01 -9.15 -5.90
CA SER A 139 -25.76 -8.07 -6.53
C SER A 139 -24.92 -6.79 -6.62
N ASN A 140 -25.31 -5.89 -7.53
CA ASN A 140 -24.62 -4.62 -7.79
C ASN A 140 -25.60 -3.55 -8.29
N HIS A 141 -26.68 -3.33 -7.56
CA HIS A 141 -27.79 -2.46 -7.94
C HIS A 141 -27.48 -0.98 -7.68
N ASN A 142 -28.05 -0.08 -8.46
CA ASN A 142 -28.01 1.34 -8.11
C ASN A 142 -28.89 1.62 -6.88
N VAL A 143 -28.36 2.42 -5.96
CA VAL A 143 -29.11 3.02 -4.84
C VAL A 143 -29.22 4.54 -4.98
N ALA A 144 -28.45 5.11 -5.91
CA ALA A 144 -28.55 6.49 -6.38
C ALA A 144 -27.99 6.59 -7.80
N THR A 145 -28.12 7.77 -8.42
CA THR A 145 -27.60 8.06 -9.78
C THR A 145 -26.14 7.64 -9.98
N PHE A 146 -25.31 7.87 -8.96
CA PHE A 146 -23.86 7.65 -9.02
C PHE A 146 -23.35 6.66 -7.98
N ILE A 147 -24.23 5.93 -7.29
CA ILE A 147 -23.84 5.01 -6.21
C ILE A 147 -24.48 3.66 -6.45
N LYS A 148 -23.66 2.60 -6.43
CA LYS A 148 -24.10 1.22 -6.44
C LYS A 148 -23.88 0.57 -5.08
N GLU A 149 -24.84 -0.24 -4.66
CA GLU A 149 -24.69 -1.17 -3.56
C GLU A 149 -24.12 -2.49 -4.10
N LEU A 150 -22.86 -2.73 -3.80
CA LEU A 150 -22.16 -3.96 -4.15
C LEU A 150 -22.26 -4.94 -2.98
N VAL A 151 -22.98 -6.04 -3.19
CA VAL A 151 -23.09 -7.13 -2.22
C VAL A 151 -22.24 -8.30 -2.69
N LEU A 152 -21.28 -8.69 -1.86
CA LEU A 152 -20.34 -9.77 -2.11
C LEU A 152 -20.63 -10.95 -1.18
N GLU A 153 -20.68 -12.15 -1.74
CA GLU A 153 -20.72 -13.42 -0.99
C GLU A 153 -19.30 -13.84 -0.63
N LEU A 154 -19.07 -14.05 0.67
CA LEU A 154 -17.84 -14.63 1.18
C LEU A 154 -17.79 -16.14 0.87
N PRO A 155 -16.58 -16.74 0.79
CA PRO A 155 -16.43 -18.19 0.73
C PRO A 155 -17.14 -18.88 1.90
N VAL A 156 -17.65 -20.10 1.66
CA VAL A 156 -18.45 -20.84 2.65
C VAL A 156 -17.63 -21.06 3.93
N GLY A 157 -18.18 -20.64 5.08
CA GLY A 157 -17.56 -20.79 6.40
C GLY A 157 -16.69 -19.62 6.84
N GLU A 158 -16.40 -18.68 5.95
CA GLU A 158 -15.65 -17.46 6.26
C GLU A 158 -16.55 -16.36 6.82
N ASN A 159 -16.05 -15.62 7.80
CA ASN A 159 -16.68 -14.41 8.31
C ASN A 159 -15.60 -13.37 8.58
N VAL A 160 -15.89 -12.11 8.26
CA VAL A 160 -14.98 -11.02 8.58
C VAL A 160 -15.25 -10.57 10.02
N PRO A 161 -14.30 -10.71 10.96
CA PRO A 161 -14.44 -10.14 12.29
C PRO A 161 -14.15 -8.64 12.23
N PHE A 162 -15.14 -7.83 11.87
CA PHE A 162 -15.01 -6.37 11.83
C PHE A 162 -15.86 -5.68 12.89
N ARG A 163 -15.53 -4.41 13.17
CA ARG A 163 -16.38 -3.50 13.96
C ARG A 163 -17.05 -2.52 13.01
N ALA A 164 -18.29 -2.15 13.31
CA ALA A 164 -19.01 -1.14 12.53
C ALA A 164 -18.18 0.16 12.42
N GLY A 165 -18.13 0.72 11.21
CA GLY A 165 -17.21 1.83 10.85
C GLY A 165 -15.85 1.37 10.29
N GLY A 166 -15.58 0.06 10.29
CA GLY A 166 -14.44 -0.51 9.59
C GLY A 166 -14.55 -0.43 8.07
N TYR A 167 -13.44 -0.73 7.40
CA TYR A 167 -13.35 -0.75 5.94
C TYR A 167 -12.56 -1.97 5.47
N ILE A 168 -12.78 -2.35 4.22
CA ILE A 168 -11.97 -3.36 3.52
C ILE A 168 -11.24 -2.72 2.35
N GLN A 169 -10.27 -3.45 1.80
CA GLN A 169 -9.57 -3.05 0.59
C GLN A 169 -10.00 -3.94 -0.58
N ILE A 170 -10.34 -3.33 -1.71
CA ILE A 170 -10.58 -4.05 -2.97
C ILE A 170 -9.35 -3.85 -3.86
N GLU A 171 -8.85 -4.95 -4.39
CA GLU A 171 -7.83 -4.98 -5.43
C GLU A 171 -8.49 -5.11 -6.79
N CYS A 172 -8.15 -4.20 -7.70
CA CYS A 172 -8.59 -4.20 -9.08
C CYS A 172 -7.40 -4.57 -9.99
N PRO A 173 -7.50 -5.66 -10.77
CA PRO A 173 -6.44 -6.05 -11.71
C PRO A 173 -6.36 -5.08 -12.90
N PRO A 174 -5.25 -5.08 -13.66
CA PRO A 174 -5.14 -4.32 -14.90
C PRO A 174 -6.25 -4.67 -15.89
N GLY A 175 -6.79 -3.66 -16.55
CA GLY A 175 -7.90 -3.83 -17.47
C GLY A 175 -8.45 -2.52 -18.02
N VAL A 176 -9.34 -2.66 -19.01
CA VAL A 176 -10.06 -1.55 -19.63
C VAL A 176 -11.54 -1.79 -19.46
N VAL A 177 -12.24 -0.84 -18.85
CA VAL A 177 -13.68 -0.93 -18.58
C VAL A 177 -14.37 0.32 -19.13
N PRO A 178 -15.14 0.21 -20.22
CA PRO A 178 -15.91 1.33 -20.75
C PRO A 178 -17.21 1.51 -19.96
N TYR A 179 -17.63 2.75 -19.73
CA TYR A 179 -18.80 3.05 -18.89
C TYR A 179 -20.12 2.60 -19.53
N ARG A 180 -20.16 2.50 -20.86
CA ARG A 180 -21.30 1.96 -21.63
C ARG A 180 -21.71 0.53 -21.25
N ASP A 181 -20.81 -0.24 -20.64
CA ASP A 181 -21.08 -1.62 -20.22
C ASP A 181 -21.72 -1.68 -18.82
N PHE A 182 -21.86 -0.54 -18.14
CA PHE A 182 -22.49 -0.49 -16.82
C PHE A 182 -24.00 -0.67 -16.92
N GLN A 183 -24.53 -1.56 -16.09
CA GLN A 183 -25.96 -1.75 -15.91
C GLN A 183 -26.48 -0.67 -14.96
N ILE A 184 -27.15 0.35 -15.48
CA ILE A 184 -27.77 1.44 -14.71
C ILE A 184 -29.30 1.32 -14.83
N GLU A 185 -29.99 1.18 -13.71
CA GLU A 185 -31.45 1.10 -13.67
C GLU A 185 -32.10 2.38 -14.23
N ASP A 186 -33.24 2.24 -14.93
CA ASP A 186 -33.83 3.30 -15.76
C ASP A 186 -34.12 4.60 -15.00
N GLU A 187 -34.48 4.51 -13.71
CA GLU A 187 -34.73 5.67 -12.84
C GLU A 187 -33.48 6.55 -12.62
N TYR A 188 -32.27 6.01 -12.82
CA TYR A 188 -31.00 6.69 -12.59
C TYR A 188 -30.30 7.13 -13.88
N ARG A 189 -30.85 6.83 -15.06
CA ARG A 189 -30.19 7.07 -16.35
C ARG A 189 -30.23 8.52 -16.82
N THR A 190 -31.16 9.34 -16.31
CA THR A 190 -31.38 10.71 -16.80
C THR A 190 -30.11 11.55 -16.84
N ASP A 191 -29.31 11.56 -15.76
CA ASP A 191 -28.05 12.32 -15.72
C ASP A 191 -26.94 11.65 -16.54
N TRP A 192 -26.94 10.32 -16.66
CA TRP A 192 -25.99 9.59 -17.48
C TRP A 192 -26.13 9.95 -18.96
N ASP A 193 -27.37 10.03 -19.44
CA ASP A 193 -27.68 10.41 -20.81
C ASP A 193 -27.43 11.90 -21.03
N LYS A 194 -27.89 12.76 -20.11
CA LYS A 194 -27.76 14.22 -20.20
C LYS A 194 -26.32 14.68 -20.31
N PHE A 195 -25.41 14.09 -19.54
CA PHE A 195 -24.00 14.46 -19.52
C PHE A 195 -23.11 13.55 -20.37
N ASP A 196 -23.72 12.60 -21.08
CA ASP A 196 -23.02 11.62 -21.91
C ASP A 196 -21.90 10.91 -21.13
N LEU A 197 -22.24 10.39 -19.94
CA LEU A 197 -21.27 9.68 -19.08
C LEU A 197 -20.82 8.35 -19.71
N TRP A 198 -21.59 7.81 -20.65
CA TRP A 198 -21.30 6.59 -21.39
C TRP A 198 -20.01 6.65 -22.21
N ARG A 199 -19.56 7.87 -22.57
CA ARG A 199 -18.33 8.09 -23.34
C ARG A 199 -17.05 7.73 -22.59
N TYR A 200 -17.10 7.70 -21.25
CA TYR A 200 -15.90 7.49 -20.44
C TYR A 200 -15.42 6.03 -20.48
N THR A 201 -14.11 5.86 -20.30
CA THR A 201 -13.47 4.55 -20.20
C THR A 201 -12.40 4.62 -19.12
N SER A 202 -12.43 3.65 -18.20
CA SER A 202 -11.40 3.50 -17.18
C SER A 202 -10.35 2.51 -17.69
N THR A 203 -9.10 2.96 -17.77
CA THR A 203 -7.95 2.13 -18.10
C THR A 203 -7.04 2.06 -16.89
N VAL A 204 -6.73 0.84 -16.46
CA VAL A 204 -5.87 0.54 -15.33
C VAL A 204 -4.72 -0.32 -15.84
N GLU A 205 -3.50 0.22 -15.83
CA GLU A 205 -2.30 -0.46 -16.35
C GLU A 205 -1.65 -1.39 -15.32
N GLU A 206 -1.78 -1.06 -14.03
CA GLU A 206 -1.18 -1.78 -12.91
C GLU A 206 -2.24 -2.13 -11.86
N PRO A 207 -2.08 -3.21 -11.06
CA PRO A 207 -3.01 -3.52 -9.99
C PRO A 207 -3.19 -2.33 -9.03
N VAL A 208 -4.44 -1.92 -8.79
CA VAL A 208 -4.75 -0.82 -7.88
C VAL A 208 -5.58 -1.30 -6.70
N VAL A 209 -5.28 -0.76 -5.52
CA VAL A 209 -6.02 -1.07 -4.29
C VAL A 209 -6.69 0.20 -3.77
N ARG A 210 -7.96 0.08 -3.35
CA ARG A 210 -8.71 1.17 -2.72
C ARG A 210 -9.51 0.66 -1.52
N ALA A 211 -9.63 1.51 -0.51
CA ALA A 211 -10.42 1.24 0.68
C ALA A 211 -11.89 1.60 0.45
N TYR A 212 -12.79 0.74 0.93
CA TYR A 212 -14.24 0.94 0.92
C TYR A 212 -14.81 0.57 2.29
N SER A 213 -15.61 1.46 2.86
CA SER A 213 -16.24 1.24 4.17
C SER A 213 -17.31 0.15 4.07
N MET A 214 -17.41 -0.65 5.13
CA MET A 214 -18.46 -1.67 5.24
C MET A 214 -19.79 -0.99 5.54
N ALA A 215 -20.80 -1.30 4.72
CA ALA A 215 -22.17 -0.83 4.93
C ALA A 215 -23.00 -1.80 5.78
N ASN A 216 -22.66 -3.10 5.78
CA ASN A 216 -23.27 -4.10 6.65
C ASN A 216 -22.71 -4.04 8.08
N TYR A 217 -23.47 -4.57 9.05
CA TYR A 217 -23.01 -4.66 10.45
C TYR A 217 -22.48 -6.07 10.79
N PRO A 218 -21.70 -6.26 11.88
CA PRO A 218 -20.94 -7.50 12.11
C PRO A 218 -21.75 -8.81 12.23
N GLU A 219 -23.06 -8.75 12.50
CA GLU A 219 -23.88 -9.98 12.58
C GLU A 219 -24.51 -10.37 11.24
N GLU A 220 -24.38 -9.54 10.20
CA GLU A 220 -24.71 -9.89 8.81
C GLU A 220 -23.60 -10.77 8.23
N LYS A 221 -23.60 -12.04 8.66
CA LYS A 221 -22.58 -13.04 8.34
C LYS A 221 -22.65 -13.49 6.88
N GLY A 222 -21.49 -13.89 6.35
CA GLY A 222 -21.35 -14.45 5.00
C GLY A 222 -21.45 -13.44 3.85
N VAL A 223 -21.67 -12.15 4.13
CA VAL A 223 -21.77 -11.10 3.11
C VAL A 223 -20.92 -9.87 3.46
N ILE A 224 -20.51 -9.15 2.43
CA ILE A 224 -19.92 -7.82 2.53
C ILE A 224 -20.75 -6.89 1.66
N THR A 225 -21.24 -5.80 2.23
CA THR A 225 -22.02 -4.78 1.51
C THR A 225 -21.23 -3.49 1.48
N LEU A 226 -21.12 -2.89 0.30
CA LEU A 226 -20.37 -1.65 0.06
C LEU A 226 -21.21 -0.68 -0.76
N ASN A 227 -21.12 0.61 -0.44
CA ASN A 227 -21.67 1.67 -1.27
C ASN A 227 -20.55 2.34 -2.06
N VAL A 228 -20.50 2.05 -3.37
CA VAL A 228 -19.42 2.49 -4.25
C VAL A 228 -19.91 3.60 -5.15
N ARG A 229 -19.31 4.79 -5.00
CA ARG A 229 -19.58 5.94 -5.87
C ARG A 229 -18.71 5.87 -7.12
N ILE A 230 -19.30 6.11 -8.29
CA ILE A 230 -18.53 6.31 -9.53
C ILE A 230 -17.82 7.68 -9.47
N ALA A 231 -16.54 7.69 -9.80
CA ALA A 231 -15.66 8.86 -9.73
C ALA A 231 -14.89 9.05 -11.03
#